data_AF-A0A6D2JR05-F1
#
_entry.id   AF-A0A6D2JR05-F1
#
_cell.length_a   1.000
_cell.length_b   1.000
_cell.length_c   1.000
_cell.angle_alpha   90.00
_cell.angle_beta   90.00
_cell.angle_gamma   90.00
#
_symmetry.space_group_name_H-M   'P 1'
#
loop_
_entity.id
_entity.type
_entity.pdbx_description
1 polymer ?
#
loop_
_entity_poly.entity_id
_entity_poly.type
_entity_poly.pdbx_seq_one_letter_code
_entity_poly.pdbx_strand_id
1 'polypeptide(L)'
;MPNIRKLALPMWKTLNLNSIQEAFSKWKNLQTLTIAPLISLGDTLSLELQAIGDNCRNLTNIKFLYRLDKDLASMIVCSFPSLERLSFRCSYACVDAAISLINGLPNLKIFNLSHCIFTQPNKIRNKIDDNRVSVQPNGVVGKTFRVLGMKPEEELVQTGTKKLVRFMVCASDCTICQDVWEHFGLYNPDRQTLELRYFREEQWKTDEIKEFEF
;
A
#
# COMPACT_ATOMS: atom_id res chain seq x y z
N MET A 1 24.26 -10.77 6.96
CA MET A 1 23.42 -11.99 7.05
C MET A 1 22.91 -12.35 5.65
N PRO A 2 23.54 -13.29 4.93
CA PRO A 2 23.22 -13.58 3.53
C PRO A 2 21.96 -14.45 3.30
N ASN A 3 21.41 -15.08 4.35
CA ASN A 3 20.33 -16.07 4.22
C ASN A 3 18.97 -15.61 4.78
N ILE A 4 18.73 -14.30 4.84
CA ILE A 4 17.44 -13.76 5.26
C ILE A 4 16.37 -14.14 4.22
N ARG A 5 15.29 -14.79 4.68
CA ARG A 5 14.13 -15.14 3.85
C ARG A 5 12.94 -14.20 4.08
N LYS A 6 12.80 -13.65 5.28
CA LYS A 6 11.73 -12.74 5.65
C LYS A 6 12.37 -11.53 6.31
N LEU A 7 12.02 -10.33 5.85
CA LEU A 7 12.54 -9.07 6.39
C LEU A 7 11.39 -8.11 6.63
N ALA A 8 11.35 -7.50 7.80
CA ALA A 8 10.50 -6.35 8.06
C ALA A 8 11.38 -5.11 8.27
N LEU A 9 11.04 -4.03 7.58
CA LEU A 9 11.65 -2.72 7.69
C LEU A 9 10.59 -1.75 8.22
N PRO A 10 10.30 -1.76 9.53
CA PRO A 10 9.40 -0.79 10.13
C PRO A 10 10.00 0.61 10.01
N MET A 11 9.21 1.55 9.51
CA MET A 11 9.52 2.97 9.40
C MET A 11 10.89 3.25 8.76
N TRP A 12 11.09 2.76 7.54
CA TRP A 12 12.29 3.07 6.77
C TRP A 12 12.27 4.53 6.30
N LYS A 13 13.36 5.25 6.57
CA LYS A 13 13.66 6.52 5.89
C LYS A 13 14.22 6.19 4.51
N THR A 14 14.03 7.10 3.55
CA THR A 14 14.77 7.04 2.28
C THR A 14 16.25 6.88 2.58
N LEU A 15 16.81 5.76 2.15
CA LEU A 15 18.23 5.48 2.27
C LEU A 15 18.91 5.93 0.98
N ASN A 16 20.22 6.11 1.04
CA ASN A 16 20.98 6.29 -0.19
C ASN A 16 20.73 5.08 -1.10
N LEU A 17 20.39 5.31 -2.38
CA LEU A 17 20.07 4.26 -3.35
C LEU A 17 21.18 3.21 -3.45
N ASN A 18 22.45 3.63 -3.39
CA ASN A 18 23.59 2.73 -3.40
C ASN A 18 23.58 1.80 -2.18
N SER A 19 23.19 2.31 -1.01
CA SER A 19 23.07 1.51 0.21
C SER A 19 21.93 0.50 0.13
N ILE A 20 20.80 0.86 -0.49
CA ILE A 20 19.69 -0.07 -0.74
C ILE A 20 20.15 -1.18 -1.68
N GLN A 21 20.74 -0.81 -2.82
CA GLN A 21 21.25 -1.77 -3.79
C GLN A 21 22.27 -2.71 -3.14
N GLU A 22 23.23 -2.18 -2.38
CA GLU A 22 24.24 -3.00 -1.71
C GLU A 22 23.60 -3.93 -0.67
N ALA A 23 22.69 -3.45 0.17
CA ALA A 23 22.04 -4.26 1.20
C ALA A 23 21.20 -5.39 0.59
N PHE A 24 20.30 -5.06 -0.33
CA PHE A 24 19.41 -6.03 -0.97
C PHE A 24 20.18 -6.97 -1.91
N SER A 25 21.31 -6.57 -2.46
CA SER A 25 22.18 -7.48 -3.23
C SER A 25 22.68 -8.67 -2.39
N LYS A 26 22.78 -8.52 -1.06
CA LYS A 26 23.24 -9.56 -0.14
C LYS A 26 22.11 -10.51 0.30
N TRP A 27 20.84 -10.19 0.04
CA TRP A 27 19.69 -10.98 0.48
C TRP A 27 19.01 -11.71 -0.69
N LYS A 28 19.79 -12.54 -1.41
CA LYS A 28 19.31 -13.26 -2.61
C LYS A 28 18.18 -14.27 -2.33
N ASN A 29 18.05 -14.72 -1.07
CA ASN A 29 17.03 -15.66 -0.63
C ASN A 29 15.79 -14.98 -0.03
N LEU A 30 15.68 -13.64 -0.10
CA LEU A 30 14.54 -12.91 0.44
C LEU A 30 13.26 -13.28 -0.33
N GLN A 31 12.25 -13.73 0.41
CA GLN A 31 10.94 -14.18 -0.09
C GLN A 31 9.79 -13.30 0.39
N THR A 32 9.95 -12.69 1.58
CA THR A 32 8.93 -11.82 2.18
C THR A 32 9.54 -10.51 2.65
N LEU A 33 8.91 -9.40 2.27
CA LEU A 33 9.32 -8.07 2.66
C LEU A 33 8.13 -7.27 3.20
N THR A 34 8.26 -6.75 4.43
CA THR A 34 7.31 -5.77 4.98
C THR A 34 7.96 -4.40 5.01
N ILE A 35 7.30 -3.40 4.41
CA ILE A 35 7.85 -2.05 4.25
C ILE A 35 6.85 -1.02 4.79
N ALA A 36 7.34 -0.08 5.60
CA ALA A 36 6.57 1.06 6.07
C ALA A 36 7.31 2.38 5.77
N PRO A 37 7.05 3.03 4.64
CA PRO A 37 7.64 4.33 4.28
C PRO A 37 7.32 5.44 5.28
N LEU A 38 8.36 6.11 5.79
CA LEU A 38 8.20 7.28 6.64
C LEU A 38 8.03 8.55 5.79
N ILE A 39 6.77 8.94 5.54
CA ILE A 39 6.29 10.27 5.08
C ILE A 39 6.76 10.75 3.69
N SER A 40 5.82 11.36 2.94
CA SER A 40 5.94 12.08 1.66
C SER A 40 7.09 11.62 0.78
N LEU A 41 6.84 10.50 0.12
CA LEU A 41 7.69 9.90 -0.91
C LEU A 41 8.15 11.01 -1.87
N GLY A 42 9.42 11.36 -1.79
CA GLY A 42 10.06 12.13 -2.84
C GLY A 42 10.21 11.28 -4.11
N ASP A 43 10.82 11.85 -5.13
CA ASP A 43 10.99 11.25 -6.47
C ASP A 43 11.80 9.93 -6.48
N THR A 44 12.29 9.45 -5.34
CA THR A 44 13.20 8.30 -5.24
C THR A 44 12.54 6.96 -4.95
N LEU A 45 11.28 6.90 -4.48
CA LEU A 45 10.66 5.61 -4.10
C LEU A 45 10.67 4.61 -5.26
N SER A 46 10.37 5.09 -6.47
CA SER A 46 10.39 4.26 -7.68
C SER A 46 11.75 3.58 -7.87
N LEU A 47 12.84 4.33 -7.67
CA LEU A 47 14.21 3.84 -7.75
C LEU A 47 14.53 2.85 -6.63
N GLU A 48 14.05 3.10 -5.41
CA GLU A 48 14.24 2.19 -4.27
C GLU A 48 13.52 0.85 -4.50
N LEU A 49 12.25 0.88 -4.91
CA LEU A 49 11.49 -0.33 -5.20
C LEU A 49 12.08 -1.09 -6.39
N GLN A 50 12.53 -0.39 -7.43
CA GLN A 50 13.23 -1.00 -8.56
C GLN A 50 14.52 -1.68 -8.10
N ALA A 51 15.35 -1.00 -7.30
CA ALA A 51 16.58 -1.59 -6.77
C ALA A 51 16.33 -2.86 -5.96
N ILE A 52 15.25 -2.91 -5.18
CA ILE A 52 14.84 -4.12 -4.44
C ILE A 52 14.43 -5.22 -5.43
N GLY A 53 13.57 -4.90 -6.39
CA GLY A 53 13.08 -5.85 -7.41
C GLY A 53 14.21 -6.49 -8.21
N ASP A 54 15.17 -5.69 -8.66
CA ASP A 54 16.32 -6.14 -9.44
C ASP A 54 17.25 -7.08 -8.65
N ASN A 55 17.33 -6.89 -7.33
CA ASN A 55 18.25 -7.64 -6.47
C ASN A 55 17.64 -8.88 -5.81
N CYS A 56 16.33 -8.91 -5.61
CA CYS A 56 15.61 -9.94 -4.85
C CYS A 56 14.63 -10.73 -5.72
N ARG A 57 15.15 -11.51 -6.67
CA ARG A 57 14.34 -12.30 -7.63
C ARG A 57 13.44 -13.36 -6.99
N ASN A 58 13.69 -13.76 -5.74
CA ASN A 58 12.87 -14.72 -4.99
C ASN A 58 11.75 -14.05 -4.18
N LEU A 59 11.66 -12.71 -4.23
CA LEU A 59 10.66 -11.95 -3.49
C LEU A 59 9.29 -12.17 -4.12
N THR A 60 8.41 -12.82 -3.35
CA THR A 60 7.07 -13.22 -3.81
C THR A 60 5.97 -12.69 -2.89
N ASN A 61 6.33 -12.15 -1.71
CA ASN A 61 5.38 -11.65 -0.72
C ASN A 61 5.80 -10.25 -0.28
N ILE A 62 4.93 -9.25 -0.46
CA ILE A 62 5.16 -7.90 0.06
C ILE A 62 3.98 -7.41 0.87
N LYS A 63 4.26 -6.79 2.02
CA LYS A 63 3.30 -6.03 2.82
C LYS A 63 3.73 -4.57 2.88
N PHE A 64 2.85 -3.69 2.44
CA PHE A 64 3.03 -2.24 2.56
C PHE A 64 2.19 -1.70 3.70
N LEU A 65 2.81 -0.92 4.60
CA LEU A 65 2.09 -0.10 5.57
C LEU A 65 1.91 1.33 5.05
N TYR A 66 1.55 1.47 3.77
CA TYR A 66 1.44 2.75 3.08
C TYR A 66 0.11 2.86 2.33
N ARG A 67 -0.29 4.05 1.87
CA ARG A 67 -1.47 4.20 1.00
C ARG A 67 -1.23 3.45 -0.31
N LEU A 68 -2.24 2.70 -0.77
CA LEU A 68 -2.29 2.25 -2.14
C LEU A 68 -2.92 3.33 -3.03
N ASP A 69 -2.12 3.93 -3.90
CA ASP A 69 -2.54 4.82 -4.98
C ASP A 69 -2.08 4.28 -6.35
N LYS A 70 -2.45 4.98 -7.43
CA LYS A 70 -2.15 4.54 -8.79
C LYS A 70 -0.66 4.55 -9.10
N ASP A 71 0.09 5.50 -8.53
CA ASP A 71 1.53 5.61 -8.78
C ASP A 71 2.23 4.42 -8.13
N LEU A 72 1.90 4.11 -6.87
CA LEU A 72 2.45 2.96 -6.17
C LEU A 72 2.05 1.64 -6.84
N ALA A 73 0.79 1.50 -7.28
CA ALA A 73 0.38 0.32 -8.04
C ALA A 73 1.24 0.13 -9.31
N SER A 74 1.47 1.21 -10.06
CA SER A 74 2.34 1.17 -11.25
C SER A 74 3.77 0.78 -10.90
N MET A 75 4.33 1.36 -9.84
CA MET A 75 5.68 1.02 -9.37
C MET A 75 5.78 -0.47 -8.99
N ILE A 76 4.79 -1.00 -8.27
CA ILE A 76 4.79 -2.40 -7.85
C ILE A 76 4.72 -3.36 -9.03
N VAL A 77 3.87 -3.09 -10.03
CA VAL A 77 3.76 -3.92 -11.23
C VAL A 77 5.10 -3.96 -11.99
N CYS A 78 5.78 -2.82 -12.10
CA CYS A 78 7.08 -2.73 -12.78
C CYS A 78 8.19 -3.42 -11.99
N SER A 79 8.28 -3.19 -10.68
CA SER A 79 9.39 -3.66 -9.85
C SER A 79 9.25 -5.11 -9.39
N PHE A 80 8.03 -5.63 -9.24
CA PHE A 80 7.77 -6.93 -8.63
C PHE A 80 6.76 -7.79 -9.42
N PRO A 81 7.03 -8.11 -10.71
CA PRO A 81 6.10 -8.86 -11.55
C PRO A 81 5.85 -10.31 -11.07
N SER A 82 6.72 -10.85 -10.21
CA SER A 82 6.64 -12.21 -9.66
C SER A 82 5.85 -12.32 -8.35
N LEU A 83 5.22 -11.24 -7.87
CA LEU A 83 4.49 -11.30 -6.60
C LEU A 83 3.34 -12.31 -6.64
N GLU A 84 3.30 -13.14 -5.60
CA GLU A 84 2.19 -14.06 -5.33
C GLU A 84 1.28 -13.55 -4.22
N ARG A 85 1.82 -12.76 -3.27
CA ARG A 85 1.06 -12.20 -2.15
C ARG A 85 1.35 -10.73 -1.95
N LEU A 86 0.30 -9.93 -1.81
CA LEU A 86 0.39 -8.49 -1.58
C LEU A 86 -0.58 -8.06 -0.48
N SER A 87 -0.18 -7.11 0.37
CA SER A 87 -0.98 -6.66 1.52
C SER A 87 -0.82 -5.16 1.78
N PHE A 88 -1.93 -4.47 2.04
CA PHE A 88 -2.01 -3.02 2.33
C PHE A 88 -2.87 -2.68 3.57
N ARG A 89 -3.00 -3.64 4.50
CA ARG A 89 -3.92 -3.53 5.65
C ARG A 89 -3.78 -2.23 6.44
N CYS A 90 -4.87 -1.81 7.10
CA CYS A 90 -4.91 -0.63 7.97
C CYS A 90 -4.45 0.66 7.26
N SER A 91 -4.83 0.81 5.99
CA SER A 91 -4.41 1.94 5.16
C SER A 91 -5.51 2.42 4.20
N TYR A 92 -5.24 3.53 3.51
CA TYR A 92 -6.06 3.97 2.39
C TYR A 92 -5.80 3.12 1.16
N ALA A 93 -6.86 2.66 0.49
CA ALA A 93 -6.76 1.87 -0.73
C ALA A 93 -7.61 2.48 -1.85
N CYS A 94 -6.96 2.99 -2.88
CA CYS A 94 -7.62 3.43 -4.11
C CYS A 94 -8.18 2.21 -4.86
N VAL A 95 -9.48 2.23 -5.15
CA VAL A 95 -10.19 1.14 -5.83
C VAL A 95 -9.58 0.86 -7.20
N ASP A 96 -9.39 1.89 -8.03
CA ASP A 96 -8.78 1.76 -9.34
C ASP A 96 -7.37 1.15 -9.26
N ALA A 97 -6.57 1.57 -8.27
CA ALA A 97 -5.21 1.09 -8.08
C ALA A 97 -5.18 -0.41 -7.66
N ALA A 98 -6.11 -0.81 -6.80
CA ALA A 98 -6.28 -2.20 -6.41
C ALA A 98 -6.67 -3.08 -7.61
N ILE A 99 -7.60 -2.62 -8.45
CA ILE A 99 -7.97 -3.32 -9.69
C ILE A 99 -6.77 -3.40 -10.65
N SER A 100 -6.00 -2.31 -10.80
CA SER A 100 -4.77 -2.32 -11.61
C SER A 100 -3.75 -3.34 -11.14
N LEU A 101 -3.56 -3.52 -9.82
CA LEU A 101 -2.68 -4.55 -9.28
C LEU A 101 -3.17 -5.96 -9.59
N ILE A 102 -4.47 -6.23 -9.41
CA ILE A 102 -5.08 -7.54 -9.71
C ILE A 102 -4.91 -7.89 -11.19
N ASN A 103 -4.98 -6.90 -12.08
CA ASN A 103 -4.85 -7.10 -13.52
C ASN A 103 -3.38 -7.14 -13.99
N GLY A 104 -2.49 -6.40 -13.32
CA GLY A 104 -1.11 -6.20 -13.74
C GLY A 104 -0.11 -7.21 -13.16
N LEU A 105 -0.46 -7.91 -12.08
CA LEU A 105 0.40 -8.93 -11.47
C LEU A 105 -0.08 -10.34 -11.85
N PRO A 106 0.55 -11.01 -12.84
CA PRO A 106 0.04 -12.26 -13.39
C PRO A 106 0.08 -13.43 -12.42
N ASN A 107 0.98 -13.39 -11.43
CA ASN A 107 1.17 -14.47 -10.44
C ASN A 107 0.46 -14.19 -9.11
N LEU A 108 -0.26 -13.07 -8.98
CA LEU A 108 -0.88 -12.68 -7.72
C LEU A 108 -1.99 -13.67 -7.34
N LYS A 109 -1.78 -14.38 -6.24
CA LYS A 109 -2.72 -15.37 -5.70
C LYS A 109 -3.49 -14.82 -4.51
N ILE A 110 -2.82 -14.03 -3.66
CA ILE A 110 -3.39 -13.47 -2.44
C ILE A 110 -3.25 -11.96 -2.42
N PHE A 111 -4.37 -11.26 -2.27
CA PHE A 111 -4.37 -9.81 -2.09
C PHE A 111 -5.19 -9.42 -0.88
N ASN A 112 -4.55 -8.73 0.07
CA ASN A 112 -5.13 -8.40 1.36
C ASN A 112 -5.28 -6.89 1.56
N LEU A 113 -6.54 -6.45 1.58
CA LEU A 113 -7.00 -5.08 1.83
C LEU A 113 -7.87 -5.01 3.10
N SER A 114 -7.66 -5.93 4.04
CA SER A 114 -8.39 -5.94 5.31
C SER A 114 -8.10 -4.66 6.10
N HIS A 115 -9.14 -4.08 6.71
CA HIS A 115 -9.07 -2.83 7.48
C HIS A 115 -8.62 -1.61 6.66
N CYS A 116 -8.83 -1.63 5.34
CA CYS A 116 -8.58 -0.45 4.52
C CYS A 116 -9.78 0.52 4.51
N ILE A 117 -9.47 1.80 4.34
CA ILE A 117 -10.44 2.81 3.93
C ILE A 117 -10.34 2.98 2.42
N PHE A 118 -11.43 2.73 1.71
CA PHE A 118 -11.47 2.79 0.26
C PHE A 118 -11.61 4.22 -0.24
N THR A 119 -10.87 4.52 -1.31
CA THR A 119 -10.89 5.81 -1.99
C THR A 119 -11.02 5.63 -3.49
N GLN A 120 -11.39 6.70 -4.18
CA GLN A 120 -11.31 6.78 -5.63
C GLN A 120 -10.70 8.13 -6.05
N PRO A 121 -10.09 8.22 -7.25
CA PRO A 121 -9.72 9.51 -7.82
C PRO A 121 -10.95 10.41 -7.95
N ASN A 122 -10.83 11.69 -7.62
CA ASN A 122 -11.88 12.64 -7.99
C ASN A 122 -11.91 12.76 -9.51
N LYS A 123 -12.94 12.18 -10.13
CA LYS A 123 -13.30 12.46 -11.52
C LYS A 123 -13.89 13.88 -11.55
N ILE A 124 -13.08 14.92 -11.39
CA ILE A 124 -13.49 16.26 -11.85
C ILE A 124 -13.58 16.11 -13.37
N ARG A 125 -14.79 15.83 -13.85
CA ARG A 125 -15.11 15.87 -15.27
C ARG A 125 -14.73 17.28 -15.74
N ASN A 126 -13.94 17.36 -16.80
CA ASN A 126 -13.84 18.55 -17.62
C ASN A 126 -15.24 18.97 -18.08
N LYS A 127 -15.93 19.81 -17.30
CA LYS A 127 -16.98 20.73 -17.74
C LYS A 127 -16.99 21.87 -16.74
N ILE A 128 -16.42 22.99 -17.19
CA ILE A 128 -16.91 24.37 -17.01
C ILE A 128 -18.14 24.39 -16.08
N ASP A 129 -17.93 24.72 -14.81
CA ASP A 129 -18.79 25.56 -13.95
C ASP A 129 -18.40 25.40 -12.47
N ASP A 130 -18.30 26.54 -11.78
CA ASP A 130 -18.11 26.77 -10.34
C ASP A 130 -16.76 26.45 -9.67
N ASN A 131 -15.87 27.43 -9.70
CA ASN A 131 -15.25 28.18 -8.58
C ASN A 131 -15.01 27.52 -7.19
N ARG A 132 -14.99 26.20 -7.04
CA ARG A 132 -14.45 25.52 -5.86
C ARG A 132 -13.20 24.75 -6.24
N VAL A 133 -12.16 25.50 -6.58
CA VAL A 133 -10.79 25.02 -6.36
C VAL A 133 -10.64 24.94 -4.84
N SER A 134 -10.59 23.73 -4.29
CA SER A 134 -10.13 23.55 -2.90
C SER A 134 -8.63 23.80 -2.88
N VAL A 135 -8.26 25.09 -2.90
CA VAL A 135 -6.91 25.56 -2.63
C VAL A 135 -6.66 25.21 -1.17
N GLN A 136 -5.77 24.25 -0.90
CA GLN A 136 -5.20 24.12 0.43
C GLN A 136 -4.60 25.50 0.78
N PRO A 137 -4.64 25.98 2.04
CA PRO A 137 -4.13 27.30 2.44
C PRO A 137 -2.64 27.55 2.10
N ASN A 138 -1.96 26.57 1.50
CA ASN A 138 -0.54 26.50 1.22
C ASN A 138 -0.25 26.47 -0.29
N GLY A 139 -1.26 26.56 -1.17
CA GLY A 139 -1.06 26.59 -2.64
C GLY A 139 -0.64 25.26 -3.30
N VAL A 140 -0.55 24.17 -2.54
CA VAL A 140 -0.21 22.84 -3.08
C VAL A 140 -1.46 22.18 -3.65
N VAL A 141 -1.48 21.96 -4.97
CA VAL A 141 -2.49 21.17 -5.67
C VAL A 141 -2.26 19.69 -5.34
N GLY A 142 -2.80 19.22 -4.21
CA GLY A 142 -2.83 17.80 -3.90
C GLY A 142 -3.77 17.05 -4.85
N LYS A 143 -3.41 15.84 -5.30
CA LYS A 143 -4.34 14.95 -6.01
C LYS A 143 -5.56 14.75 -5.11
N THR A 144 -6.72 15.26 -5.51
CA THR A 144 -7.93 15.15 -4.67
C THR A 144 -8.54 13.75 -4.85
N PHE A 145 -8.82 13.07 -3.74
CA PHE A 145 -9.45 11.75 -3.73
C PHE A 145 -10.76 11.81 -2.95
N ARG A 146 -11.75 11.03 -3.36
CA ARG A 146 -13.00 10.84 -2.61
C ARG A 146 -12.85 9.62 -1.71
N VAL A 147 -13.12 9.78 -0.42
CA VAL A 147 -13.28 8.66 0.51
C VAL A 147 -14.63 8.00 0.26
N LEU A 148 -14.62 6.69 0.02
CA LEU A 148 -15.81 5.87 -0.21
C LEU A 148 -16.32 5.23 1.08
N GLY A 149 -15.43 4.98 2.04
CA GLY A 149 -15.75 4.38 3.33
C GLY A 149 -14.94 3.11 3.60
N MET A 150 -15.39 2.31 4.56
CA MET A 150 -14.75 1.04 4.94
C MET A 150 -15.18 -0.15 4.08
N LYS A 151 -16.25 0.00 3.29
CA LYS A 151 -16.78 -1.06 2.44
C LYS A 151 -16.15 -0.97 1.03
N PRO A 152 -15.62 -2.08 0.47
CA PRO A 152 -15.14 -2.08 -0.91
C PRO A 152 -16.28 -1.92 -1.90
N GLU A 153 -16.00 -1.26 -3.02
CA GLU A 153 -16.88 -1.25 -4.20
C GLU A 153 -17.11 -2.67 -4.72
N GLU A 154 -18.32 -2.92 -5.24
CA GLU A 154 -18.71 -4.25 -5.73
C GLU A 154 -17.81 -4.74 -6.87
N GLU A 155 -17.43 -3.83 -7.79
CA GLU A 155 -16.51 -4.13 -8.89
C GLU A 155 -15.18 -4.69 -8.40
N LEU A 156 -14.60 -4.10 -7.34
CA LEU A 156 -13.35 -4.56 -6.75
C LEU A 156 -13.52 -5.96 -6.15
N VAL A 157 -14.61 -6.20 -5.43
CA VAL A 157 -14.90 -7.51 -4.84
C VAL A 157 -15.01 -8.56 -5.93
N GLN A 158 -15.86 -8.33 -6.95
CA GLN A 158 -16.05 -9.25 -8.07
C GLN A 158 -14.74 -9.53 -8.81
N THR A 159 -13.94 -8.49 -9.08
CA THR A 159 -12.65 -8.61 -9.75
C THR A 159 -11.67 -9.45 -8.94
N GLY A 160 -11.56 -9.17 -7.64
CA GLY A 160 -10.67 -9.90 -6.72
C GLY A 160 -11.08 -11.36 -6.57
N THR A 161 -12.36 -11.65 -6.32
CA THR A 161 -12.85 -13.02 -6.11
C THR A 161 -12.78 -13.88 -7.37
N LYS A 162 -12.87 -13.26 -8.57
CA LYS A 162 -12.80 -13.99 -9.84
C LYS A 162 -11.36 -14.37 -10.22
N LYS A 163 -10.39 -13.52 -9.90
CA LYS A 163 -9.00 -13.66 -10.38
C LYS A 163 -8.04 -14.24 -9.35
N LEU A 164 -8.28 -14.03 -8.07
CA LEU A 164 -7.36 -14.40 -7.00
C LEU A 164 -7.80 -15.68 -6.31
N VAL A 165 -6.83 -16.47 -5.85
CA VAL A 165 -7.09 -17.64 -4.98
C VAL A 165 -7.70 -17.17 -3.65
N ARG A 166 -7.22 -16.05 -3.12
CA ARG A 166 -7.74 -15.45 -1.90
C ARG A 166 -7.72 -13.93 -1.98
N PHE A 167 -8.90 -13.32 -1.97
CA PHE A 167 -9.06 -11.88 -1.82
C PHE A 167 -9.59 -11.56 -0.42
N MET A 168 -8.87 -10.74 0.34
CA MET A 168 -9.21 -10.44 1.73
C MET A 168 -9.63 -8.98 1.88
N VAL A 169 -10.87 -8.77 2.28
CA VAL A 169 -11.46 -7.48 2.65
C VAL A 169 -12.33 -7.69 3.88
N CYS A 170 -12.55 -6.64 4.67
CA CYS A 170 -13.37 -6.75 5.88
C CYS A 170 -14.86 -6.60 5.61
N ALA A 171 -15.65 -7.23 6.47
CA ALA A 171 -17.07 -6.95 6.62
C ALA A 171 -17.27 -5.57 7.29
N SER A 172 -18.49 -5.03 7.16
CA SER A 172 -18.86 -3.68 7.62
C SER A 172 -18.89 -3.51 9.14
N ASP A 173 -18.93 -4.61 9.90
CA ASP A 173 -19.00 -4.67 11.37
C ASP A 173 -17.64 -4.93 12.03
N CYS A 174 -16.55 -4.88 11.26
CA CYS A 174 -15.22 -5.12 11.80
C CYS A 174 -14.78 -3.97 12.73
N THR A 175 -14.54 -4.30 14.01
CA THR A 175 -14.10 -3.34 15.04
C THR A 175 -12.80 -2.64 14.66
N ILE A 176 -11.82 -3.37 14.12
CA ILE A 176 -10.56 -2.78 13.64
C ILE A 176 -10.82 -1.78 12.49
N CYS A 177 -11.80 -2.04 11.61
CA CYS A 177 -12.15 -1.06 10.59
C CYS A 177 -12.75 0.20 11.21
N GLN A 178 -13.59 0.06 12.25
CA GLN A 178 -14.17 1.18 12.99
C GLN A 178 -13.08 1.99 13.68
N ASP A 179 -12.14 1.34 14.37
CA ASP A 179 -10.98 2.00 14.99
C ASP A 179 -10.15 2.73 13.94
N VAL A 180 -9.86 2.08 12.81
CA VAL A 180 -9.17 2.70 11.67
C VAL A 180 -9.99 3.89 11.15
N TRP A 181 -11.31 3.80 11.04
CA TRP A 181 -12.14 4.90 10.58
C TRP A 181 -12.13 6.09 11.55
N GLU A 182 -12.15 5.85 12.86
CA GLU A 182 -12.04 6.90 13.87
C GLU A 182 -10.70 7.63 13.79
N HIS A 183 -9.61 6.88 13.57
CA HIS A 183 -8.26 7.45 13.48
C HIS A 183 -7.97 8.09 12.10
N PHE A 184 -8.48 7.53 11.01
CA PHE A 184 -8.14 7.93 9.64
C PHE A 184 -9.27 8.68 8.92
N GLY A 185 -10.53 8.24 9.05
CA GLY A 185 -11.67 8.63 8.20
C GLY A 185 -12.10 10.10 8.30
N LEU A 186 -11.73 10.80 9.38
CA LEU A 186 -12.04 12.22 9.60
C LEU A 186 -10.90 13.16 9.16
N TYR A 187 -9.73 12.63 8.81
CA TYR A 187 -8.54 13.43 8.50
C TYR A 187 -8.20 13.40 7.02
N ASN A 188 -7.61 14.51 6.53
CA ASN A 188 -7.09 14.58 5.16
C ASN A 188 -6.17 13.36 4.92
N PRO A 189 -6.43 12.55 3.88
CA PRO A 189 -5.58 11.44 3.51
C PRO A 189 -4.08 11.83 3.47
N ASP A 190 -3.75 13.07 3.12
CA ASP A 190 -2.38 13.55 3.00
C ASP A 190 -1.72 13.92 4.36
N ARG A 191 -2.49 13.95 5.46
CA ARG A 191 -1.95 14.11 6.82
C ARG A 191 -1.65 12.74 7.44
N GLN A 192 -0.40 12.30 7.38
CA GLN A 192 0.11 11.26 8.27
C GLN A 192 0.45 11.87 9.64
N THR A 193 -0.48 11.84 10.59
CA THR A 193 -0.18 12.25 11.98
C THR A 193 0.77 11.26 12.66
N LEU A 194 1.38 11.66 13.77
CA LEU A 194 2.21 10.76 14.59
C LEU A 194 1.39 9.62 15.20
N GLU A 195 0.15 9.91 15.62
CA GLU A 195 -0.80 8.92 16.16
C GLU A 195 -1.14 7.83 15.15
N LEU A 196 -1.37 8.19 13.88
CA LEU A 196 -1.57 7.21 12.80
C LEU A 196 -0.37 6.30 12.59
N ARG A 197 0.85 6.80 12.84
CA ARG A 197 2.08 6.02 12.74
C ARG A 197 2.18 5.03 13.89
N TYR A 198 1.92 5.45 15.13
CA TYR A 198 1.93 4.56 16.29
C TYR A 198 0.87 3.46 16.19
N PHE A 199 -0.37 3.80 15.78
CA PHE A 199 -1.42 2.81 15.57
C PHE A 199 -1.02 1.74 14.53
N ARG A 200 -0.44 2.17 13.39
CA ARG A 200 0.06 1.22 12.37
C ARG A 200 1.22 0.38 12.88
N GLU A 201 2.10 0.94 13.71
CA GLU A 201 3.24 0.22 14.27
C GLU A 201 2.78 -0.87 15.26
N GLU A 202 1.78 -0.59 16.10
CA GLU A 202 1.21 -1.59 17.03
C GLU A 202 0.48 -2.72 16.30
N GLN A 203 -0.33 -2.36 15.29
CA GLN A 203 -0.99 -3.35 14.43
C GLN A 203 0.04 -4.18 13.64
N TRP A 204 1.11 -3.53 13.16
CA TRP A 204 2.22 -4.19 12.47
C TRP A 204 2.93 -5.22 13.34
N LYS A 205 3.32 -4.87 14.57
CA LYS A 205 3.99 -5.80 15.50
C LYS A 205 3.15 -7.05 15.76
N THR A 206 1.83 -6.86 15.88
CA THR A 206 0.88 -7.94 16.14
C THR A 206 0.69 -8.85 14.92
N ASP A 207 0.65 -8.28 13.72
CA ASP A 207 0.50 -9.03 12.47
C ASP A 207 1.78 -9.77 12.06
N GLU A 208 2.95 -9.19 12.29
CA GLU A 208 4.24 -9.82 11.97
C GLU A 208 4.38 -11.15 12.71
N ILE A 209 4.02 -11.19 14.00
CA ILE A 209 4.10 -12.42 14.79
C ILE A 209 3.24 -13.53 14.15
N LYS A 210 2.02 -13.22 13.70
CA LYS A 210 1.08 -14.21 13.13
C LYS A 210 1.42 -14.65 11.70
N GLU A 211 1.94 -13.76 10.87
CA GLU A 211 2.29 -14.09 9.47
C GLU A 211 3.64 -14.84 9.36
N PHE A 212 4.46 -14.83 10.41
CA PHE A 212 5.72 -15.57 10.47
C PHE A 212 5.59 -16.98 11.06
N GLU A 213 4.42 -17.34 11.61
CA GLU A 213 4.11 -18.68 12.15
C GLU A 213 3.88 -19.77 11.08
N PHE A 214 3.95 -19.42 9.79
CA PHE A 214 3.81 -20.34 8.65
C PHE A 214 5.06 -20.38 7.76
#